data_AF-A0AAV0CC24-F1
#
_entry.id   AF-A0AAV0CC24-F1
#
_cell.length_a   1.000
_cell.length_b   1.000
_cell.length_c   1.000
_cell.angle_alpha   90.00
_cell.angle_beta   90.00
_cell.angle_gamma   90.00
#
_symmetry.space_group_name_H-M   'P 1'
#
loop_
_entity.id
_entity.type
_entity.pdbx_description
1 polymer ?
#
loop_
_entity_poly.entity_id
_entity_poly.type
_entity_poly.pdbx_seq_one_letter_code
_entity_poly.pdbx_strand_id
1 'polypeptide(L)'
;MKAPSPPHHHHCYYSFKAFILISSSICAVYFVCCFVLIPNTNFLSLSSFLHPALVSESHHASPSPTSLRHIVFGIASNENSWKRRKEYVKLWWRPTEMRGCVFLERRSNATSPNNDTPLLPPVCVSGDTSHFRYTYRAGKGTPSAIRVARVVSETVALNHSDVRWFVFGDDDTVFFPENLVKTLSKYDHGLWYYIGANSESHAQNKFFSYGMAFGGAGFAISYPLAKVLAGVLDSCIERYPHLYGSDARIHACLSELGVSLTLEPGFHQETCSGCWRHIR
;
A
#
# COMPACT_ATOMS: atom_id res chain seq x y z
N MET A 1 41.21 47.60 -56.44
CA MET A 1 40.14 47.36 -55.44
C MET A 1 40.69 46.38 -54.41
N LYS A 2 40.79 46.78 -53.14
CA LYS A 2 41.43 46.02 -52.06
C LYS A 2 40.32 45.38 -51.21
N ALA A 3 40.37 44.05 -51.03
CA ALA A 3 39.38 43.31 -50.24
C ALA A 3 39.53 43.60 -48.73
N PRO A 4 38.44 43.55 -47.93
CA PRO A 4 38.49 43.84 -46.50
C PRO A 4 38.93 42.62 -45.68
N SER A 5 39.67 42.88 -44.61
CA SER A 5 40.12 41.92 -43.59
C SER A 5 38.98 41.48 -42.65
N PRO A 6 38.99 40.24 -42.12
CA PRO A 6 37.95 39.74 -41.22
C PRO A 6 38.10 40.29 -39.78
N PRO A 7 37.03 40.30 -38.97
CA PRO A 7 37.04 40.88 -37.63
C PRO A 7 37.64 39.93 -36.57
N HIS A 8 38.31 40.52 -35.58
CA HIS A 8 38.97 39.84 -34.46
C HIS A 8 37.97 39.19 -33.49
N HIS A 9 38.02 37.86 -33.34
CA HIS A 9 37.21 37.05 -32.42
C HIS A 9 37.81 36.85 -31.01
N HIS A 10 38.71 37.73 -30.55
CA HIS A 10 39.46 37.48 -29.30
C HIS A 10 38.73 37.89 -28.00
N HIS A 11 37.68 38.72 -28.05
CA HIS A 11 37.03 39.24 -26.83
C HIS A 11 35.97 38.32 -26.20
N CYS A 12 35.33 37.42 -26.97
CA CYS A 12 34.21 36.62 -26.46
C CYS A 12 34.67 35.39 -25.65
N TYR A 13 35.84 34.82 -25.99
CA TYR A 13 36.35 33.61 -25.36
C TYR A 13 36.91 33.83 -23.94
N TYR A 14 37.46 35.03 -23.67
CA TYR A 14 37.93 35.41 -22.33
C TYR A 14 36.78 35.59 -21.33
N SER A 15 35.62 36.08 -21.80
CA SER A 15 34.44 36.30 -20.97
C SER A 15 33.82 35.00 -20.44
N PHE A 16 33.75 33.96 -21.29
CA PHE A 16 33.15 32.67 -20.89
C PHE A 16 34.03 31.87 -19.92
N LYS A 17 35.35 31.88 -20.11
CA LYS A 17 36.29 31.25 -19.16
C LYS A 17 36.29 31.96 -17.80
N ALA A 18 36.23 33.29 -17.81
CA ALA A 18 36.11 34.08 -16.58
C ALA A 18 34.80 33.75 -15.84
N PHE A 19 33.68 33.61 -16.56
CA PHE A 19 32.39 33.27 -15.95
C PHE A 19 32.39 31.89 -15.28
N ILE A 20 32.98 30.87 -15.92
CA ILE A 20 33.09 29.52 -15.32
C ILE A 20 33.97 29.56 -14.06
N LEU A 21 35.10 30.27 -14.10
CA LEU A 21 36.01 30.38 -12.96
C LEU A 21 35.39 31.16 -11.79
N ILE A 22 34.61 32.20 -12.07
CA ILE A 22 33.89 32.96 -11.05
C ILE A 22 32.78 32.10 -10.44
N SER A 23 32.01 31.38 -11.26
CA SER A 23 30.93 30.50 -10.80
C SER A 23 31.45 29.36 -9.92
N SER A 24 32.55 28.71 -10.32
CA SER A 24 33.15 27.63 -9.52
C SER A 24 33.72 28.16 -8.21
N SER A 25 34.33 29.35 -8.22
CA SER A 25 34.84 29.99 -7.00
C SER A 25 33.72 30.37 -6.03
N ILE A 26 32.57 30.88 -6.52
CA ILE A 26 31.41 31.20 -5.68
C ILE A 26 30.82 29.93 -5.06
N CYS A 27 30.69 28.86 -5.84
CA CYS A 27 30.22 27.55 -5.34
C CYS A 27 31.15 27.00 -4.26
N ALA A 28 32.47 27.04 -4.47
CA ALA A 28 33.43 26.56 -3.49
C ALA A 28 33.39 27.37 -2.19
N VAL A 29 33.29 28.71 -2.28
CA VAL A 29 33.12 29.57 -1.09
C VAL A 29 31.81 29.27 -0.37
N TYR A 30 30.70 29.06 -1.09
CA TYR A 30 29.42 28.68 -0.48
C TYR A 30 29.52 27.35 0.28
N PHE A 31 30.12 26.32 -0.32
CA PHE A 31 30.34 25.04 0.36
C PHE A 31 31.22 25.18 1.60
N VAL A 32 32.33 25.91 1.52
CA VAL A 32 33.21 26.15 2.68
C VAL A 32 32.48 26.96 3.76
N CYS A 33 31.71 27.98 3.40
CA CYS A 33 30.87 28.73 4.33
C CYS A 33 29.82 27.83 5.00
N CYS A 34 29.18 26.91 4.28
CA CYS A 34 28.26 25.95 4.89
C CYS A 34 28.95 25.03 5.90
N PHE A 35 30.19 24.61 5.68
CA PHE A 35 30.91 23.74 6.62
C PHE A 35 31.61 24.49 7.77
N VAL A 36 31.96 25.77 7.59
CA VAL A 36 32.70 26.58 8.57
C VAL A 36 31.79 27.49 9.39
N LEU A 37 30.75 28.07 8.77
CA LEU A 37 29.82 29.01 9.43
C LEU A 37 28.57 28.33 9.99
N ILE A 38 28.28 27.08 9.63
CA ILE A 38 27.35 26.25 10.41
C ILE A 38 28.19 25.68 11.54
N PRO A 39 28.07 26.20 12.77
CA PRO A 39 28.81 25.65 13.88
C PRO A 39 28.35 24.20 14.06
N ASN A 40 29.30 23.30 14.24
CA ASN A 40 29.08 21.87 14.43
C ASN A 40 28.46 21.57 15.82
N THR A 41 27.48 22.37 16.25
CA THR A 41 26.91 22.41 17.60
C THR A 41 25.49 21.86 17.68
N ASN A 42 24.95 21.26 16.62
CA ASN A 42 23.62 20.63 16.67
C ASN A 42 23.60 19.11 16.40
N PHE A 43 24.76 18.45 16.35
CA PHE A 43 24.79 16.98 16.32
C PHE A 43 25.02 16.32 17.70
N LEU A 44 25.31 17.12 18.74
CA LEU A 44 25.50 16.65 20.12
C LEU A 44 24.53 17.28 21.15
N SER A 45 23.65 18.21 20.72
CA SER A 45 22.63 18.83 21.59
C SER A 45 21.23 18.22 21.44
N LEU A 46 20.95 17.47 20.36
CA LEU A 46 19.66 16.76 20.24
C LEU A 46 19.57 15.52 21.16
N SER A 47 20.72 14.97 21.56
CA SER A 47 20.81 13.86 22.50
C SER A 47 20.58 14.26 23.97
N SER A 48 20.62 15.56 24.30
CA SER A 48 20.40 16.06 25.67
C SER A 48 19.00 16.63 25.92
N PHE A 49 18.17 16.82 24.88
CA PHE A 49 16.73 17.09 25.02
C PHE A 49 15.85 15.83 25.00
N LEU A 50 16.47 14.66 24.80
CA LEU A 50 15.82 13.35 24.83
C LEU A 50 16.38 12.52 26.01
N HIS A 51 16.12 12.97 27.24
CA HIS A 51 16.04 12.08 28.39
C HIS A 51 14.85 12.49 29.27
N PRO A 52 14.19 11.51 29.91
CA PRO A 52 12.74 11.44 29.99
C PRO A 52 12.20 12.22 31.19
N ALA A 53 11.23 13.11 30.93
CA ALA A 53 10.32 13.55 31.98
C ALA A 53 9.35 12.39 32.27
N LEU A 54 9.66 11.62 33.32
CA LEU A 54 8.74 10.82 34.14
C LEU A 54 7.51 10.25 33.41
N VAL A 55 7.75 9.25 32.55
CA VAL A 55 6.71 8.24 32.32
C VAL A 55 6.72 7.37 33.57
N SER A 56 5.71 7.56 34.41
CA SER A 56 5.29 6.60 35.42
C SER A 56 5.50 5.19 34.87
N GLU A 57 6.20 4.31 35.60
CA GLU A 57 6.28 2.88 35.30
C GLU A 57 4.87 2.30 35.25
N SER A 58 4.17 2.47 34.14
CA SER A 58 3.18 1.51 33.71
C SER A 58 4.00 0.33 33.27
N HIS A 59 3.94 -0.75 34.05
CA HIS A 59 4.36 -2.08 33.63
C HIS A 59 4.13 -2.24 32.13
N HIS A 60 5.18 -2.07 31.31
CA HIS A 60 5.13 -2.39 29.90
C HIS A 60 5.07 -3.91 29.85
N ALA A 61 3.86 -4.45 29.99
CA ALA A 61 3.56 -5.77 29.49
C ALA A 61 4.05 -5.75 28.04
N SER A 62 5.05 -6.57 27.73
CA SER A 62 5.47 -6.81 26.36
C SER A 62 4.21 -6.96 25.52
N PRO A 63 4.01 -6.16 24.46
CA PRO A 63 2.76 -6.17 23.72
C PRO A 63 2.44 -7.61 23.37
N SER A 64 1.24 -8.08 23.77
CA SER A 64 0.89 -9.49 23.62
C SER A 64 1.14 -9.92 22.17
N PRO A 65 1.65 -11.13 21.89
CA PRO A 65 1.95 -11.54 20.53
C PRO A 65 0.76 -11.34 19.58
N THR A 66 1.04 -10.93 18.34
CA THR A 66 0.01 -10.83 17.29
C THR A 66 -0.60 -12.22 17.06
N SER A 67 -1.90 -12.25 16.81
CA SER A 67 -2.72 -13.46 16.64
C SER A 67 -3.91 -13.13 15.77
N LEU A 68 -4.68 -14.14 15.33
CA LEU A 68 -5.80 -13.96 14.40
C LEU A 68 -6.85 -12.97 14.90
N ARG A 69 -7.07 -12.91 16.23
CA ARG A 69 -8.01 -11.95 16.83
C ARG A 69 -7.65 -10.51 16.54
N HIS A 70 -6.39 -10.18 16.22
CA HIS A 70 -5.96 -8.81 15.95
C HIS A 70 -6.04 -8.44 14.46
N ILE A 71 -6.42 -9.38 13.60
CA ILE A 71 -6.50 -9.21 12.15
C ILE A 71 -7.98 -9.07 11.75
N VAL A 72 -8.28 -8.15 10.83
CA VAL A 72 -9.60 -7.98 10.22
C VAL A 72 -9.49 -8.20 8.72
N PHE A 73 -10.33 -9.07 8.17
CA PHE A 73 -10.31 -9.43 6.75
C PHE A 73 -11.35 -8.64 5.95
N GLY A 74 -10.93 -8.05 4.84
CA GLY A 74 -11.82 -7.52 3.80
C GLY A 74 -11.67 -8.33 2.52
N ILE A 75 -12.61 -9.23 2.25
CA ILE A 75 -12.57 -10.11 1.08
C ILE A 75 -13.42 -9.47 -0.02
N ALA A 76 -12.81 -9.13 -1.15
CA ALA A 76 -13.51 -8.56 -2.29
C ALA A 76 -14.15 -9.67 -3.13
N SER A 77 -15.44 -9.52 -3.45
CA SER A 77 -16.15 -10.46 -4.31
C SER A 77 -17.27 -9.77 -5.08
N ASN A 78 -18.01 -10.52 -5.88
CA ASN A 78 -19.28 -10.11 -6.46
C ASN A 78 -20.29 -11.26 -6.36
N GLU A 79 -21.58 -10.96 -6.50
CA GLU A 79 -22.64 -11.96 -6.31
C GLU A 79 -22.47 -13.21 -7.19
N ASN A 80 -21.97 -13.05 -8.43
CA ASN A 80 -21.79 -14.16 -9.36
C ASN A 80 -20.59 -15.04 -8.98
N SER A 81 -19.44 -14.43 -8.69
CA SER A 81 -18.24 -15.14 -8.27
C SER A 81 -18.43 -15.84 -6.93
N TRP A 82 -19.07 -15.16 -5.96
CA TRP A 82 -19.25 -15.66 -4.60
C TRP A 82 -20.00 -17.00 -4.53
N LYS A 83 -21.01 -17.19 -5.40
CA LYS A 83 -21.82 -18.43 -5.46
C LYS A 83 -20.95 -19.69 -5.55
N ARG A 84 -19.84 -19.63 -6.31
CA ARG A 84 -18.91 -20.74 -6.51
C ARG A 84 -17.67 -20.62 -5.63
N ARG A 85 -17.10 -19.42 -5.51
CA ARG A 85 -15.79 -19.21 -4.89
C ARG A 85 -15.80 -19.20 -3.37
N LYS A 86 -16.98 -19.06 -2.75
CA LYS A 86 -17.13 -19.27 -1.29
C LYS A 86 -16.57 -20.60 -0.81
N GLU A 87 -16.57 -21.64 -1.66
CA GLU A 87 -15.99 -22.94 -1.32
C GLU A 87 -14.47 -22.87 -1.08
N TYR A 88 -13.75 -21.97 -1.76
CA TYR A 88 -12.33 -21.73 -1.47
C TYR A 88 -12.14 -21.05 -0.12
N VAL A 89 -13.01 -20.09 0.21
CA VAL A 89 -12.97 -19.38 1.48
C VAL A 89 -13.24 -20.31 2.67
N LYS A 90 -14.15 -21.29 2.52
CA LYS A 90 -14.40 -22.32 3.55
C LYS A 90 -13.14 -23.11 3.94
N LEU A 91 -12.15 -23.22 3.05
CA LEU A 91 -10.93 -24.01 3.30
C LEU A 91 -10.03 -23.37 4.35
N TRP A 92 -10.08 -22.05 4.51
CA TRP A 92 -9.15 -21.30 5.37
C TRP A 92 -9.82 -20.40 6.40
N TRP A 93 -11.09 -20.03 6.20
CA TRP A 93 -11.82 -19.20 7.15
C TRP A 93 -12.12 -19.96 8.44
N ARG A 94 -11.85 -19.33 9.59
CA ARG A 94 -12.14 -19.88 10.93
C ARG A 94 -13.16 -18.99 11.65
N PRO A 95 -14.46 -19.31 11.59
CA PRO A 95 -15.55 -18.45 12.06
C PRO A 95 -15.45 -17.97 13.51
N THR A 96 -14.84 -18.78 14.38
CA THR A 96 -14.71 -18.48 15.82
C THR A 96 -13.45 -17.68 16.16
N GLU A 97 -12.46 -17.62 15.27
CA GLU A 97 -11.15 -17.00 15.52
C GLU A 97 -10.91 -15.77 14.63
N MET A 98 -11.54 -15.74 13.46
CA MET A 98 -11.33 -14.73 12.43
C MET A 98 -12.54 -13.81 12.35
N ARG A 99 -12.28 -12.56 11.93
CA ARG A 99 -13.27 -11.49 11.86
C ARG A 99 -13.06 -10.65 10.61
N GLY A 100 -14.14 -10.08 10.11
CA GLY A 100 -14.15 -9.38 8.83
C GLY A 100 -15.39 -9.70 8.03
N CYS A 101 -15.34 -9.42 6.73
CA CYS A 101 -16.46 -9.57 5.82
C CYS A 101 -16.00 -9.96 4.41
N VAL A 102 -16.87 -10.66 3.69
CA VAL A 102 -16.87 -10.65 2.23
C VAL A 102 -17.78 -9.52 1.73
N PHE A 103 -17.28 -8.71 0.80
CA PHE A 103 -17.97 -7.54 0.28
C PHE A 103 -18.56 -7.82 -1.10
N LEU A 104 -19.89 -7.70 -1.20
CA LEU A 104 -20.65 -7.89 -2.43
C LEU A 104 -21.31 -6.57 -2.86
N GLU A 105 -21.70 -6.47 -4.13
CA GLU A 105 -22.41 -5.30 -4.66
C GLU A 105 -23.88 -5.25 -4.24
N ARG A 106 -24.44 -6.39 -3.80
CA ARG A 106 -25.81 -6.50 -3.29
C ARG A 106 -25.98 -7.76 -2.45
N ARG A 107 -26.98 -7.77 -1.56
CA ARG A 107 -27.44 -9.02 -0.92
C ARG A 107 -28.13 -9.89 -1.96
N SER A 108 -27.76 -11.16 -2.01
CA SER A 108 -28.53 -12.14 -2.78
C SER A 108 -29.69 -12.66 -1.94
N ASN A 109 -30.87 -12.82 -2.51
CA ASN A 109 -31.95 -13.58 -1.85
C ASN A 109 -31.60 -15.08 -1.73
N ALA A 110 -30.56 -15.55 -2.44
CA ALA A 110 -30.04 -16.92 -2.34
C ALA A 110 -29.13 -17.15 -1.12
N THR A 111 -28.85 -16.14 -0.30
CA THR A 111 -28.33 -16.34 1.06
C THR A 111 -29.45 -16.64 2.05
N SER A 112 -30.41 -17.48 1.65
CA SER A 112 -31.14 -18.29 2.63
C SER A 112 -30.12 -18.98 3.53
N PRO A 113 -30.41 -19.18 4.82
CA PRO A 113 -29.52 -19.87 5.73
C PRO A 113 -29.35 -21.32 5.26
N ASN A 114 -28.41 -21.55 4.35
CA ASN A 114 -27.91 -22.88 4.04
C ASN A 114 -27.05 -23.33 5.23
N ASN A 115 -26.92 -24.64 5.41
CA ASN A 115 -26.11 -25.26 6.46
C ASN A 115 -24.64 -24.78 6.49
N ASP A 116 -24.17 -24.12 5.43
CA ASP A 116 -22.82 -23.57 5.29
C ASP A 116 -22.59 -22.21 5.98
N THR A 117 -23.66 -21.50 6.36
CA THR A 117 -23.57 -20.16 6.98
C THR A 117 -22.61 -20.10 8.17
N PRO A 118 -22.51 -21.13 9.04
CA PRO A 118 -21.57 -21.13 10.14
C PRO A 118 -20.09 -21.16 9.72
N LEU A 119 -19.76 -21.60 8.49
CA LEU A 119 -18.39 -21.81 8.02
C LEU A 119 -17.83 -20.63 7.20
N LEU A 120 -18.66 -19.63 6.91
CA LEU A 120 -18.31 -18.52 6.01
C LEU A 120 -18.13 -17.21 6.77
N PRO A 121 -17.35 -16.26 6.22
CA PRO A 121 -17.34 -14.89 6.73
C PRO A 121 -18.72 -14.24 6.57
N PRO A 122 -19.07 -13.28 7.44
CA PRO A 122 -20.23 -12.43 7.23
C PRO A 122 -20.22 -11.74 5.86
N VAL A 123 -21.39 -11.55 5.27
CA VAL A 123 -21.55 -10.83 4.01
C VAL A 123 -21.84 -9.36 4.30
N CYS A 124 -20.96 -8.47 3.86
CA CYS A 124 -21.13 -7.04 3.82
C CYS A 124 -21.53 -6.58 2.41
N VAL A 125 -22.31 -5.50 2.31
CA VAL A 125 -22.68 -4.88 1.04
C VAL A 125 -21.92 -3.58 0.89
N SER A 126 -21.17 -3.44 -0.21
CA SER A 126 -20.46 -2.21 -0.51
C SER A 126 -21.42 -1.07 -0.85
N GLY A 127 -21.04 0.15 -0.48
CA GLY A 127 -21.79 1.35 -0.81
C GLY A 127 -21.77 1.66 -2.30
N ASP A 128 -22.71 2.50 -2.74
CA ASP A 128 -22.78 2.95 -4.13
C ASP A 128 -21.52 3.73 -4.54
N THR A 129 -20.98 3.41 -5.72
CA THR A 129 -19.81 4.05 -6.31
C THR A 129 -20.12 4.72 -7.64
N SER A 130 -21.40 4.88 -8.00
CA SER A 130 -21.83 5.46 -9.28
C SER A 130 -21.33 6.89 -9.51
N HIS A 131 -21.08 7.64 -8.44
CA HIS A 131 -20.57 9.01 -8.48
C HIS A 131 -19.09 9.10 -8.88
N PHE A 132 -18.32 8.02 -8.74
CA PHE A 132 -16.91 8.03 -9.15
C PHE A 132 -16.77 7.87 -10.66
N ARG A 133 -15.91 8.69 -11.26
CA ARG A 133 -15.58 8.57 -12.68
C ARG A 133 -14.67 7.37 -12.93
N TYR A 134 -14.94 6.63 -14.02
CA TYR A 134 -14.09 5.57 -14.52
C TYR A 134 -13.77 5.81 -16.00
N THR A 135 -12.50 6.05 -16.32
CA THR A 135 -12.06 6.53 -17.65
C THR A 135 -10.96 5.68 -18.26
N TYR A 136 -10.77 4.44 -17.81
CA TYR A 136 -9.78 3.53 -18.40
C TYR A 136 -10.14 3.18 -19.85
N ARG A 137 -9.22 3.44 -20.80
CA ARG A 137 -9.53 3.44 -22.24
C ARG A 137 -9.17 2.15 -22.99
N ALA A 138 -8.54 1.15 -22.36
CA ALA A 138 -8.06 -0.05 -23.05
C ALA A 138 -9.08 -1.22 -23.11
N GLY A 139 -10.38 -0.93 -23.01
CA GLY A 139 -11.47 -1.86 -23.37
C GLY A 139 -11.69 -3.10 -22.49
N LYS A 140 -10.97 -3.26 -21.37
CA LYS A 140 -11.07 -4.43 -20.47
C LYS A 140 -11.33 -4.11 -19.00
N GLY A 141 -11.49 -2.83 -18.68
CA GLY A 141 -11.66 -2.33 -17.32
C GLY A 141 -13.14 -2.22 -16.94
N THR A 142 -13.46 -2.41 -15.66
CA THR A 142 -14.83 -2.29 -15.15
C THR A 142 -14.90 -1.26 -14.01
N PRO A 143 -15.95 -0.41 -13.96
CA PRO A 143 -16.16 0.51 -12.83
C PRO A 143 -16.27 -0.18 -11.47
N SER A 144 -16.59 -1.48 -11.44
CA SER A 144 -16.60 -2.30 -10.22
C SER A 144 -15.24 -2.35 -9.51
N ALA A 145 -14.12 -2.06 -10.20
CA ALA A 145 -12.80 -1.92 -9.58
C ALA A 145 -12.76 -0.81 -8.52
N ILE A 146 -13.60 0.22 -8.66
CA ILE A 146 -13.72 1.30 -7.66
C ILE A 146 -14.36 0.76 -6.38
N ARG A 147 -15.46 0.02 -6.50
CA ARG A 147 -16.10 -0.68 -5.37
C ARG A 147 -15.12 -1.61 -4.66
N VAL A 148 -14.34 -2.39 -5.43
CA VAL A 148 -13.31 -3.28 -4.87
C VAL A 148 -12.24 -2.50 -4.10
N ALA A 149 -11.77 -1.35 -4.61
CA ALA A 149 -10.84 -0.51 -3.86
C ALA A 149 -11.45 0.00 -2.54
N ARG A 150 -12.73 0.38 -2.54
CA ARG A 150 -13.43 0.88 -1.35
C ARG A 150 -13.66 -0.17 -0.27
N VAL A 151 -13.48 -1.46 -0.55
CA VAL A 151 -13.44 -2.51 0.48
C VAL A 151 -12.45 -2.15 1.60
N VAL A 152 -11.35 -1.45 1.28
CA VAL A 152 -10.40 -0.97 2.29
C VAL A 152 -11.06 -0.02 3.29
N SER A 153 -11.68 1.07 2.84
CA SER A 153 -12.35 2.01 3.73
C SER A 153 -13.57 1.39 4.41
N GLU A 154 -14.31 0.53 3.72
CA GLU A 154 -15.51 -0.12 4.24
C GLU A 154 -15.17 -1.13 5.35
N THR A 155 -14.07 -1.88 5.21
CA THR A 155 -13.59 -2.79 6.26
C THR A 155 -13.14 -2.02 7.51
N VAL A 156 -12.48 -0.86 7.32
CA VAL A 156 -12.11 0.03 8.43
C VAL A 156 -13.34 0.61 9.11
N ALA A 157 -14.41 0.90 8.36
CA ALA A 157 -15.67 1.43 8.88
C ALA A 157 -16.47 0.43 9.73
N LEU A 158 -16.15 -0.88 9.68
CA LEU A 158 -16.71 -1.89 10.58
C LEU A 158 -16.32 -1.66 12.05
N ASN A 159 -15.29 -0.83 12.31
CA ASN A 159 -14.91 -0.34 13.63
C ASN A 159 -14.68 -1.45 14.68
N HIS A 160 -14.03 -2.54 14.28
CA HIS A 160 -13.59 -3.58 15.20
C HIS A 160 -12.60 -3.01 16.23
N SER A 161 -12.67 -3.49 17.48
CA SER A 161 -11.74 -3.15 18.56
C SER A 161 -10.47 -4.00 18.49
N ASP A 162 -9.38 -3.53 19.12
CA ASP A 162 -8.10 -4.28 19.24
C ASP A 162 -7.57 -4.80 17.89
N VAL A 163 -7.59 -3.94 16.86
CA VAL A 163 -7.10 -4.25 15.51
C VAL A 163 -5.65 -3.82 15.40
N ARG A 164 -4.82 -4.71 14.84
CA ARG A 164 -3.42 -4.42 14.49
C ARG A 164 -3.20 -4.39 12.98
N TRP A 165 -3.93 -5.24 12.27
CA TRP A 165 -3.77 -5.43 10.83
C TRP A 165 -5.12 -5.56 10.14
N PHE A 166 -5.25 -4.91 8.99
CA PHE A 166 -6.30 -5.19 8.02
C PHE A 166 -5.68 -6.00 6.88
N VAL A 167 -6.31 -7.11 6.50
CA VAL A 167 -5.85 -8.00 5.44
C VAL A 167 -6.91 -8.07 4.36
N PHE A 168 -6.49 -7.91 3.11
CA PHE A 168 -7.36 -7.83 1.95
C PHE A 168 -6.96 -8.89 0.93
N GLY A 169 -7.95 -9.42 0.22
CA GLY A 169 -7.77 -10.39 -0.86
C GLY A 169 -9.07 -10.59 -1.63
N ASP A 170 -8.99 -11.31 -2.75
CA ASP A 170 -10.14 -11.67 -3.55
C ASP A 170 -10.81 -12.95 -3.02
N ASP A 171 -11.98 -13.29 -3.54
CA ASP A 171 -12.71 -14.52 -3.17
C ASP A 171 -12.09 -15.82 -3.67
N ASP A 172 -11.06 -15.75 -4.51
CA ASP A 172 -10.19 -16.85 -4.89
C ASP A 172 -8.78 -16.78 -4.25
N THR A 173 -8.53 -15.83 -3.35
CA THR A 173 -7.31 -15.82 -2.52
C THR A 173 -7.43 -16.81 -1.38
N VAL A 174 -6.37 -17.59 -1.14
CA VAL A 174 -6.26 -18.53 -0.01
C VAL A 174 -5.22 -18.03 0.97
N PHE A 175 -5.64 -17.77 2.21
CA PHE A 175 -4.72 -17.39 3.29
C PHE A 175 -4.35 -18.61 4.13
N PHE A 176 -3.10 -18.67 4.59
CA PHE A 176 -2.63 -19.64 5.58
C PHE A 176 -2.56 -18.92 6.93
N PRO A 177 -3.57 -19.05 7.82
CA PRO A 177 -3.72 -18.15 8.97
C PRO A 177 -2.48 -18.09 9.89
N GLU A 178 -1.86 -19.24 10.16
CA GLU A 178 -0.64 -19.34 10.97
C GLU A 178 0.53 -18.61 10.32
N ASN A 179 0.75 -18.81 9.02
CA ASN A 179 1.83 -18.17 8.28
C ASN A 179 1.60 -16.67 8.18
N LEU A 180 0.36 -16.24 7.96
CA LEU A 180 -0.01 -14.83 7.95
C LEU A 180 0.28 -14.16 9.29
N VAL A 181 -0.15 -14.77 10.41
CA VAL A 181 0.15 -14.27 11.76
C VAL A 181 1.67 -14.20 11.98
N LYS A 182 2.40 -15.26 11.63
CA LYS A 182 3.87 -15.31 11.78
C LYS A 182 4.55 -14.20 10.98
N THR A 183 4.12 -13.97 9.74
CA THR A 183 4.65 -12.91 8.88
C THR A 183 4.36 -11.53 9.44
N LEU A 184 3.11 -11.24 9.83
CA LEU A 184 2.74 -9.93 10.38
C LEU A 184 3.35 -9.67 11.76
N SER A 185 3.70 -10.71 12.52
CA SER A 185 4.38 -10.58 13.81
C SER A 185 5.83 -10.09 13.70
N LYS A 186 6.40 -10.03 12.49
CA LYS A 186 7.74 -9.46 12.24
C LYS A 186 7.77 -7.94 12.36
N TYR A 187 6.61 -7.29 12.28
CA TYR A 187 6.47 -5.85 12.12
C TYR A 187 5.81 -5.20 13.34
N ASP A 188 6.24 -3.99 13.67
CA ASP A 188 5.57 -3.16 14.68
C ASP A 188 4.26 -2.61 14.12
N HIS A 189 3.13 -3.16 14.58
CA HIS A 189 1.81 -2.78 14.11
C HIS A 189 1.40 -1.34 14.46
N GLY A 190 2.18 -0.64 15.30
CA GLY A 190 2.02 0.79 15.58
C GLY A 190 2.60 1.70 14.51
N LEU A 191 3.42 1.17 13.60
CA LEU A 191 4.01 1.90 12.48
C LEU A 191 3.20 1.71 11.19
N TRP A 192 3.53 2.49 10.17
CA TRP A 192 2.85 2.45 8.88
C TRP A 192 3.47 1.38 7.97
N TYR A 193 2.68 0.36 7.66
CA TYR A 193 3.09 -0.74 6.80
C TYR A 193 2.02 -1.05 5.75
N TYR A 194 2.44 -1.10 4.49
CA TYR A 194 1.72 -1.68 3.36
C TYR A 194 2.48 -2.93 2.93
N ILE A 195 2.00 -4.12 3.30
CA ILE A 195 2.70 -5.38 3.15
C ILE A 195 2.05 -6.23 2.07
N GLY A 196 2.84 -6.82 1.19
CA GLY A 196 2.36 -7.75 0.17
C GLY A 196 3.45 -8.06 -0.85
N ALA A 197 3.06 -8.58 -2.01
CA ALA A 197 3.99 -8.85 -3.11
C ALA A 197 3.49 -8.25 -4.42
N ASN A 198 4.46 -7.87 -5.26
CA ASN A 198 4.20 -7.67 -6.67
C ASN A 198 3.94 -9.03 -7.36
N SER A 199 3.55 -9.02 -8.64
CA SER A 199 3.26 -10.26 -9.36
C SER A 199 4.54 -11.03 -9.67
N GLU A 200 4.47 -12.36 -9.70
CA GLU A 200 5.55 -13.20 -10.24
C GLU A 200 5.76 -13.00 -11.75
N SER A 201 4.80 -12.37 -12.44
CA SER A 201 4.88 -12.08 -13.87
C SER A 201 5.56 -10.73 -14.14
N HIS A 202 6.70 -10.78 -14.82
CA HIS A 202 7.40 -9.57 -15.30
C HIS A 202 6.50 -8.67 -16.15
N ALA A 203 5.67 -9.25 -17.01
CA ALA A 203 4.75 -8.49 -17.85
C ALA A 203 3.70 -7.73 -17.03
N GLN A 204 3.14 -8.37 -16.00
CA GLN A 204 2.18 -7.73 -15.09
C GLN A 204 2.84 -6.58 -14.32
N ASN A 205 4.05 -6.79 -13.78
CA ASN A 205 4.77 -5.75 -13.05
C ASN A 205 5.17 -4.57 -13.92
N LYS A 206 5.59 -4.84 -15.17
CA LYS A 206 5.90 -3.78 -16.15
C LYS A 206 4.67 -2.96 -16.51
N PHE A 207 3.50 -3.60 -16.60
CA PHE A 207 2.26 -2.92 -16.97
C PHE A 207 1.63 -2.16 -15.80
N PHE A 208 1.67 -2.72 -14.59
CA PHE A 208 1.04 -2.13 -13.40
C PHE A 208 2.05 -1.38 -12.53
N SER A 209 2.86 -2.10 -11.74
CA SER A 209 3.95 -1.52 -10.94
C SER A 209 4.75 -2.63 -10.26
N TYR A 210 6.05 -2.42 -10.09
CA TYR A 210 6.90 -3.26 -9.23
C TYR A 210 6.74 -2.95 -7.75
N GLY A 211 6.16 -1.79 -7.40
CA GLY A 211 5.96 -1.32 -6.02
C GLY A 211 4.52 -1.42 -5.53
N MET A 212 3.67 -2.19 -6.22
CA MET A 212 2.27 -2.42 -5.87
C MET A 212 2.09 -3.85 -5.38
N ALA A 213 1.35 -4.02 -4.29
CA ALA A 213 0.84 -5.34 -3.92
C ALA A 213 -0.35 -5.69 -4.82
N PHE A 214 -0.36 -6.88 -5.41
CA PHE A 214 -1.47 -7.35 -6.23
C PHE A 214 -2.58 -7.94 -5.36
N GLY A 215 -3.83 -7.58 -5.63
CA GLY A 215 -5.00 -7.91 -4.80
C GLY A 215 -5.29 -9.41 -4.73
N GLY A 216 -5.09 -10.13 -5.84
CA GLY A 216 -5.28 -11.58 -5.89
C GLY A 216 -4.29 -12.37 -5.03
N ALA A 217 -3.09 -11.83 -4.82
CA ALA A 217 -2.10 -12.34 -3.85
C ALA A 217 -2.49 -12.05 -2.40
N GLY A 218 -3.33 -11.03 -2.22
CA GLY A 218 -3.63 -10.40 -0.95
C GLY A 218 -2.56 -9.38 -0.52
N PHE A 219 -2.95 -8.52 0.41
CA PHE A 219 -2.05 -7.57 1.06
C PHE A 219 -2.54 -7.24 2.47
N ALA A 220 -1.66 -6.68 3.30
CA ALA A 220 -1.97 -6.22 4.65
C ALA A 220 -1.62 -4.74 4.83
N ILE A 221 -2.43 -4.04 5.62
CA ILE A 221 -2.19 -2.66 6.03
C ILE A 221 -2.23 -2.61 7.56
N SER A 222 -1.21 -2.01 8.17
CA SER A 222 -1.18 -1.73 9.62
C SER A 222 -2.35 -0.84 10.02
N TYR A 223 -2.93 -1.05 11.22
CA TYR A 223 -4.06 -0.28 11.73
C TYR A 223 -3.94 1.26 11.56
N PRO A 224 -2.87 1.93 12.01
CA PRO A 224 -2.78 3.40 11.92
C PRO A 224 -2.80 3.89 10.46
N LEU A 225 -2.10 3.20 9.56
CA LEU A 225 -2.12 3.53 8.14
C LEU A 225 -3.50 3.31 7.51
N ALA A 226 -4.18 2.21 7.86
CA ALA A 226 -5.52 1.93 7.35
C ALA A 226 -6.54 3.00 7.77
N LYS A 227 -6.43 3.53 9.00
CA LYS A 227 -7.27 4.64 9.48
C LYS A 227 -7.07 5.91 8.67
N VAL A 228 -5.83 6.27 8.37
CA VAL A 228 -5.50 7.46 7.55
C VAL A 228 -5.96 7.25 6.12
N LEU A 229 -5.62 6.11 5.50
CA LEU A 229 -6.02 5.77 4.14
C LEU A 229 -7.54 5.83 3.98
N ALA A 230 -8.31 5.23 4.89
CA ALA A 230 -9.77 5.25 4.84
C ALA A 230 -10.35 6.67 4.88
N GLY A 231 -9.71 7.60 5.59
CA GLY A 231 -10.15 9.00 5.66
C GLY A 231 -9.92 9.80 4.38
N VAL A 232 -8.99 9.38 3.52
CA VAL A 232 -8.63 10.10 2.28
C VAL A 232 -8.98 9.34 1.00
N LEU A 233 -9.34 8.05 1.11
CA LEU A 233 -9.45 7.11 -0.01
C LEU A 233 -10.40 7.59 -1.10
N ASP A 234 -11.59 8.05 -0.75
CA ASP A 234 -12.60 8.48 -1.74
C ASP A 234 -12.07 9.66 -2.57
N SER A 235 -11.51 10.70 -1.92
CA SER A 235 -10.90 11.83 -2.63
C SER A 235 -9.73 11.42 -3.52
N CYS A 236 -8.95 10.42 -3.09
CA CYS A 236 -7.85 9.90 -3.87
C CYS A 236 -8.34 9.14 -5.11
N ILE A 237 -9.34 8.26 -4.97
CA ILE A 237 -9.94 7.54 -6.09
C ILE A 237 -10.42 8.51 -7.18
N GLU A 238 -11.00 9.65 -6.81
CA GLU A 238 -11.45 10.68 -7.76
C GLU A 238 -10.32 11.28 -8.61
N ARG A 239 -9.08 11.31 -8.10
CA ARG A 239 -7.89 11.77 -8.84
C ARG A 239 -7.38 10.74 -9.83
N TYR A 240 -7.73 9.47 -9.65
CA TYR A 240 -7.26 8.34 -10.46
C TYR A 240 -8.36 7.61 -11.24
N PRO A 241 -9.24 8.31 -11.99
CA PRO A 241 -10.32 7.66 -12.74
C PRO A 241 -9.80 6.79 -13.89
N HIS A 242 -8.57 7.04 -14.34
CA HIS A 242 -7.93 6.38 -15.48
C HIS A 242 -7.24 5.06 -15.13
N LEU A 243 -7.07 4.71 -13.85
CA LEU A 243 -6.42 3.47 -13.45
C LEU A 243 -7.30 2.25 -13.76
N TYR A 244 -6.67 1.12 -14.07
CA TYR A 244 -7.36 -0.11 -14.47
C TYR A 244 -8.15 -0.73 -13.30
N GLY A 245 -7.43 -1.22 -12.29
CA GLY A 245 -7.98 -2.04 -11.20
C GLY A 245 -8.03 -1.33 -9.86
N SER A 246 -8.51 -2.05 -8.84
CA SER A 246 -8.53 -1.64 -7.45
C SER A 246 -7.14 -1.42 -6.89
N ASP A 247 -6.23 -2.36 -7.17
CA ASP A 247 -4.92 -2.44 -6.54
C ASP A 247 -4.06 -1.23 -6.93
N ALA A 248 -4.14 -0.83 -8.19
CA ALA A 248 -3.50 0.37 -8.70
C ALA A 248 -3.99 1.63 -7.99
N ARG A 249 -5.28 1.70 -7.62
CA ARG A 249 -5.84 2.83 -6.86
C ARG A 249 -5.34 2.83 -5.42
N ILE A 250 -5.36 1.68 -4.76
CA ILE A 250 -4.82 1.55 -3.39
C ILE A 250 -3.34 1.93 -3.36
N HIS A 251 -2.55 1.42 -4.30
CA HIS A 251 -1.15 1.77 -4.44
C HIS A 251 -0.92 3.26 -4.69
N ALA A 252 -1.71 3.88 -5.57
CA ALA A 252 -1.62 5.31 -5.82
C ALA A 252 -1.90 6.13 -4.55
N CYS A 253 -2.98 5.79 -3.82
CA CYS A 253 -3.34 6.49 -2.58
C CYS A 253 -2.31 6.30 -1.47
N LEU A 254 -1.74 5.11 -1.32
CA LEU A 254 -0.65 4.86 -0.38
C LEU A 254 0.63 5.60 -0.76
N SER A 255 0.90 5.73 -2.06
CA SER A 255 2.04 6.50 -2.58
C SER A 255 1.90 8.00 -2.29
N GLU A 256 0.68 8.56 -2.40
CA GLU A 256 0.41 9.95 -2.00
C GLU A 256 0.62 10.17 -0.49
N LEU A 257 0.41 9.14 0.33
CA LEU A 257 0.72 9.15 1.77
C LEU A 257 2.21 8.92 2.07
N GLY A 258 3.05 8.75 1.05
CA GLY A 258 4.49 8.50 1.19
C GLY A 258 4.83 7.07 1.64
N VAL A 259 3.90 6.11 1.51
CA VAL A 259 4.10 4.72 1.92
C VAL A 259 4.40 3.83 0.72
N SER A 260 5.58 3.23 0.71
CA SER A 260 5.98 2.21 -0.27
C SER A 260 5.59 0.80 0.16
N LEU A 261 5.47 -0.10 -0.81
CA LEU A 261 5.30 -1.53 -0.56
C LEU A 261 6.46 -2.10 0.28
N THR A 262 6.11 -2.75 1.38
CA THR A 262 6.95 -3.65 2.14
C THR A 262 6.82 -5.04 1.53
N LEU A 263 7.85 -5.46 0.78
CA LEU A 263 7.81 -6.69 0.01
C LEU A 263 7.88 -7.92 0.93
N GLU A 264 6.83 -8.75 0.89
CA GLU A 264 6.78 -10.05 1.56
C GLU A 264 6.62 -11.18 0.53
N PRO A 265 7.66 -12.01 0.31
CA PRO A 265 7.63 -13.07 -0.69
C PRO A 265 6.57 -14.16 -0.48
N GLY A 266 5.88 -14.19 0.66
CA GLY A 266 4.83 -15.17 0.97
C GLY A 266 3.44 -14.83 0.42
N PHE A 267 3.28 -13.69 -0.26
CA PHE A 267 2.06 -13.33 -0.99
C PHE A 267 2.25 -13.69 -2.47
N HIS A 268 1.29 -14.38 -3.08
CA HIS A 268 1.44 -14.96 -4.42
C HIS A 268 0.24 -14.67 -5.34
N GLN A 269 0.47 -14.00 -6.47
CA GLN A 269 -0.61 -13.60 -7.40
C GLN A 269 -0.99 -14.73 -8.34
N GLU A 270 0.02 -15.42 -8.88
CA GLU A 270 -0.19 -16.50 -9.84
C GLU A 270 -0.08 -17.84 -9.12
N THR A 271 -1.09 -18.72 -9.29
CA THR A 271 -0.93 -20.12 -8.87
C THR A 271 0.05 -20.79 -9.83
N CYS A 272 1.34 -20.72 -9.54
CA CYS A 272 2.34 -21.39 -10.36
C CYS A 272 2.10 -22.92 -10.33
N SER A 273 1.71 -23.50 -11.46
CA SER A 273 1.69 -24.94 -11.72
C SER A 273 3.13 -25.49 -11.70
N GLY A 274 3.67 -25.65 -10.49
CA GLY A 274 5.02 -26.16 -10.23
C GLY A 274 5.75 -25.55 -9.03
N CYS A 275 5.28 -24.42 -8.48
CA CYS A 275 5.99 -23.71 -7.40
C CYS A 275 5.61 -24.22 -5.99
N TRP A 276 4.60 -25.07 -5.87
CA TRP A 276 4.25 -25.79 -4.63
C TRP A 276 5.37 -26.68 -4.07
N ARG A 277 6.49 -26.86 -4.77
CA ARG A 277 7.61 -27.68 -4.29
C ARG A 277 8.46 -27.02 -3.19
N HIS A 278 8.37 -25.71 -2.96
CA HIS A 278 9.27 -25.03 -2.01
C HIS A 278 8.66 -23.85 -1.24
N ILE A 279 7.54 -24.06 -0.55
CA ILE A 279 7.13 -23.16 0.54
C ILE A 279 7.28 -23.93 1.86
N ARG A 280 8.33 -23.60 2.62
CA ARG A 280 8.57 -24.02 4.02
C ARG A 280 8.38 -22.83 4.95
#